data_AF-A0A820QQP5-F1
#
_entry.id   AF-A0A820QQP5-F1
#
_cell.length_a   1.000
_cell.length_b   1.000
_cell.length_c   1.000
_cell.angle_alpha   90.00
_cell.angle_beta   90.00
_cell.angle_gamma   90.00
#
_symmetry.space_group_name_H-M   'P 1'
#
loop_
_entity.id
_entity.type
_entity.pdbx_description
1 polymer ?
#
loop_
_entity_poly.entity_id
_entity_poly.type
_entity_poly.pdbx_seq_one_letter_code
_entity_poly.pdbx_strand_id
1 'polypeptide(L)'
;LIRLHGNPFVWFTGQLMKYLLRPQPWLTELLEKKYSDIKFETPIVGIHVRRTDKVGSEAAFHDVSEYMKYVEDYYIIYQYQNPNLKFKKRVYLATDEPSVFKDARAKYE
;
A
#
# COMPACT_ATOMS: atom_id res chain seq x y z
N LEU A 1 17.04 -17.73 -10.93
CA LEU A 1 16.00 -17.03 -10.13
C LEU A 1 16.20 -17.14 -8.63
N ILE A 2 16.37 -18.34 -8.05
CA ILE A 2 16.53 -18.53 -6.59
C ILE A 2 17.68 -17.71 -5.98
N ARG A 3 18.77 -17.48 -6.73
CA ARG A 3 19.89 -16.62 -6.28
C ARG A 3 19.56 -15.13 -6.17
N LEU A 4 18.49 -14.65 -6.81
CA LEU A 4 18.18 -13.22 -6.96
C LEU A 4 16.85 -12.81 -6.32
N HIS A 5 15.92 -13.74 -6.11
CA HIS A 5 14.58 -13.43 -5.61
C HIS A 5 14.12 -14.48 -4.60
N GLY A 6 13.65 -14.04 -3.43
CA GLY A 6 13.20 -14.92 -2.34
C GLY A 6 11.96 -15.75 -2.68
N ASN A 7 11.19 -15.37 -3.70
CA ASN A 7 10.05 -16.15 -4.21
C ASN A 7 10.01 -16.15 -5.76
N PRO A 8 10.67 -17.11 -6.43
CA PRO A 8 10.73 -17.16 -7.89
C PRO A 8 9.38 -17.22 -8.61
N PHE A 9 8.36 -17.84 -8.00
CA PHE A 9 7.04 -18.01 -8.62
C PHE A 9 6.29 -16.68 -8.73
N VAL A 10 6.32 -15.87 -7.67
CA VAL A 10 5.74 -14.51 -7.69
C VAL A 10 6.47 -13.63 -8.70
N TRP A 11 7.79 -13.74 -8.80
CA TRP A 11 8.57 -13.00 -9.79
C TRP A 11 8.14 -13.33 -11.23
N PHE A 12 7.97 -14.62 -11.54
CA PHE A 12 7.52 -15.06 -12.86
C PHE A 12 6.12 -14.53 -13.20
N THR A 13 5.17 -14.66 -12.28
CA THR A 13 3.81 -14.10 -12.43
C THR A 13 3.85 -12.58 -12.64
N GLY A 14 4.75 -11.89 -11.94
CA GLY A 14 5.00 -10.46 -12.11
C GLY A 14 5.45 -10.08 -13.52
N GLN A 15 6.22 -10.92 -14.22
CA GLN A 15 6.60 -10.66 -15.60
C GLN A 15 5.39 -10.68 -16.55
N LEU A 16 4.46 -11.61 -16.33
CA LEU A 16 3.21 -11.68 -17.10
C LEU A 16 2.33 -10.46 -16.83
N MET A 17 2.13 -10.11 -15.56
CA MET A 17 1.36 -8.92 -15.16
C MET A 17 1.96 -7.64 -15.74
N LYS A 18 3.28 -7.48 -15.69
CA LYS A 18 3.99 -6.32 -16.26
C LYS A 18 3.70 -6.14 -17.75
N TYR A 19 3.64 -7.23 -18.51
CA TYR A 19 3.37 -7.15 -19.95
C TYR A 19 1.90 -6.81 -20.24
N LEU A 20 0.98 -7.44 -19.51
CA LEU A 20 -0.47 -7.27 -19.67
C LEU A 20 -0.95 -5.88 -19.23
N LEU A 21 -0.38 -5.34 -18.15
CA LEU A 21 -0.79 -4.06 -17.55
C LEU A 21 -0.06 -2.85 -18.14
N ARG A 22 0.51 -2.94 -19.35
CA ARG A 22 1.12 -1.78 -20.01
C ARG A 22 0.03 -0.74 -20.29
N PRO A 23 0.10 0.45 -19.68
CA PRO A 23 -0.94 1.45 -19.83
C PRO A 23 -0.93 2.02 -21.25
N GLN A 24 -2.12 2.36 -21.74
CA GLN A 24 -2.26 3.22 -22.91
C GLN A 24 -1.83 4.65 -22.54
N PRO A 25 -1.42 5.49 -23.50
CA PRO A 25 -0.94 6.84 -23.21
C PRO A 25 -1.88 7.66 -22.30
N TRP A 26 -3.19 7.62 -22.57
CA TRP A 26 -4.20 8.32 -21.77
C TRP A 26 -4.24 7.85 -20.30
N LEU A 27 -4.00 6.56 -20.05
CA LEU A 27 -3.99 6.01 -18.71
C LEU A 27 -2.71 6.39 -17.96
N THR A 28 -1.58 6.45 -18.66
CA THR A 28 -0.32 6.96 -18.10
C THR A 28 -0.49 8.40 -17.62
N GLU A 29 -1.02 9.28 -18.48
CA GLU A 29 -1.29 10.68 -18.13
C GLU A 29 -2.26 10.80 -16.95
N LEU A 30 -3.31 9.98 -16.93
CA LEU A 30 -4.26 9.94 -15.81
C LEU A 30 -3.57 9.55 -14.51
N LEU A 31 -2.72 8.51 -14.52
CA LEU A 31 -1.99 8.04 -13.34
C LEU A 31 -1.01 9.10 -12.84
N GLU A 32 -0.24 9.73 -13.73
CA GLU A 32 0.69 10.81 -13.37
C GLU A 32 -0.02 11.99 -12.73
N LYS A 33 -1.16 12.41 -13.30
CA LYS A 33 -2.02 13.44 -12.70
C LYS A 33 -2.49 13.03 -11.31
N LYS A 34 -2.95 11.79 -11.13
CA LYS A 34 -3.42 11.30 -9.83
C LYS A 34 -2.31 11.20 -8.80
N TYR A 35 -1.10 10.79 -9.18
CA TYR A 35 0.05 10.78 -8.27
C TYR A 35 0.41 12.20 -7.80
N SER A 36 0.31 13.19 -8.69
CA SER A 36 0.50 14.60 -8.35
C SER A 36 -0.61 15.13 -7.42
N ASP A 37 -1.88 14.85 -7.74
CA ASP A 37 -3.04 15.27 -6.94
C ASP A 37 -2.95 14.79 -5.48
N ILE A 38 -2.53 13.54 -5.26
CA ILE A 38 -2.38 12.96 -3.92
C ILE A 38 -1.02 13.24 -3.27
N LYS A 39 -0.13 13.96 -3.97
CA LYS A 39 1.26 14.23 -3.54
C LYS A 39 1.99 12.95 -3.12
N PHE A 40 1.93 11.93 -3.98
CA PHE A 40 2.52 10.63 -3.72
C PHE A 40 4.05 10.76 -3.58
N GLU A 41 4.58 10.44 -2.41
CA GLU A 41 6.00 10.65 -2.08
C GLU A 41 6.51 9.56 -1.14
N THR A 42 7.74 9.08 -1.37
CA THR A 42 8.40 8.09 -0.52
C THR A 42 9.10 8.74 0.69
N PRO A 43 9.23 8.05 1.84
CA PRO A 43 8.74 6.70 2.13
C PRO A 43 7.22 6.70 2.40
N ILE A 44 6.53 5.72 1.81
CA ILE A 44 5.08 5.51 1.96
C ILE A 44 4.78 4.03 2.09
N VAL A 45 3.84 3.69 2.97
CA VAL A 45 3.36 2.31 3.15
C VAL A 45 1.94 2.21 2.57
N GLY A 46 1.71 1.23 1.69
CA GLY A 46 0.38 0.94 1.16
C GLY A 46 -0.37 -0.03 2.08
N ILE A 47 -1.59 0.34 2.47
CA ILE A 47 -2.54 -0.54 3.17
C ILE A 47 -3.77 -0.71 2.28
N HIS A 48 -4.19 -1.96 2.10
CA HIS A 48 -5.45 -2.29 1.44
C HIS A 48 -6.39 -2.95 2.45
N VAL A 49 -7.44 -2.24 2.85
CA VAL A 49 -8.48 -2.72 3.77
C VAL A 49 -9.70 -3.10 2.94
N ARG A 50 -10.08 -4.37 2.93
CA ARG A 50 -11.28 -4.86 2.21
C ARG A 50 -12.34 -5.28 3.22
N ARG A 51 -13.55 -4.70 3.16
CA ARG A 51 -14.65 -4.95 4.11
C ARG A 51 -15.98 -5.32 3.45
N THR A 52 -16.36 -4.72 2.32
CA THR A 52 -17.66 -4.99 1.70
C THR A 52 -17.64 -6.31 0.95
N ASP A 53 -18.50 -7.25 1.34
CA ASP A 53 -18.70 -8.64 0.84
C ASP A 53 -18.09 -9.79 1.67
N LYS A 54 -17.21 -9.53 2.64
CA LYS A 54 -16.50 -10.60 3.36
C LYS A 54 -16.85 -10.79 4.84
N VAL A 55 -17.43 -9.79 5.49
CA VAL A 55 -17.83 -9.87 6.90
C VAL A 55 -19.12 -10.68 7.01
N GLY A 56 -18.99 -12.00 7.15
CA GLY A 56 -20.11 -12.92 7.34
C GLY A 56 -19.97 -14.29 6.66
N SER A 57 -19.14 -14.42 5.62
CA SER A 57 -18.96 -15.70 4.90
C SER A 57 -17.51 -16.12 4.63
N GLU A 58 -16.52 -15.21 4.55
CA GLU A 58 -15.17 -15.58 4.10
C GLU A 58 -13.98 -14.86 4.78
N ALA A 59 -14.15 -13.75 5.52
CA ALA A 59 -13.06 -13.17 6.33
C ALA A 59 -13.55 -12.43 7.59
N ALA A 60 -12.69 -12.39 8.62
CA ALA A 60 -12.96 -11.68 9.87
C ALA A 60 -12.92 -10.15 9.66
N PHE A 61 -13.70 -9.42 10.45
CA PHE A 61 -13.57 -7.96 10.53
C PHE A 61 -12.22 -7.62 11.17
N HIS A 62 -11.41 -6.83 10.47
CA HIS A 62 -10.14 -6.33 10.97
C HIS A 62 -10.20 -4.81 11.13
N ASP A 63 -9.89 -4.33 12.34
CA ASP A 63 -9.79 -2.90 12.61
C ASP A 63 -8.54 -2.32 11.93
N VAL A 64 -8.61 -1.07 11.49
CA VAL A 64 -7.48 -0.39 10.84
C VAL A 64 -6.21 -0.38 11.70
N SER A 65 -6.36 -0.40 13.01
CA SER A 65 -5.26 -0.45 13.98
C SER A 65 -4.41 -1.72 13.85
N GLU A 66 -4.98 -2.83 13.40
CA GLU A 66 -4.22 -4.08 13.18
C GLU A 66 -3.22 -3.91 12.04
N TYR A 67 -3.62 -3.25 10.95
CA TYR A 67 -2.74 -2.92 9.83
C TYR A 67 -1.68 -1.89 10.23
N MET A 68 -2.07 -0.89 11.01
CA MET A 68 -1.17 0.19 11.43
C MET A 68 -0.01 -0.28 12.32
N LYS A 69 -0.16 -1.41 13.02
CA LYS A 69 0.94 -2.06 13.73
C LYS A 69 2.12 -2.36 12.79
N TYR A 70 1.85 -3.01 11.66
CA TYR A 70 2.88 -3.38 10.69
C TYR A 70 3.46 -2.17 9.96
N VAL A 71 2.66 -1.12 9.79
CA VAL A 71 3.14 0.16 9.24
C VAL A 71 4.14 0.82 10.18
N GLU A 72 3.86 0.82 11.48
CA GLU A 72 4.78 1.36 12.48
C GLU A 72 6.08 0.56 12.51
N ASP A 73 6.01 -0.78 12.53
CA ASP A 73 7.17 -1.66 12.47
C ASP A 73 8.06 -1.37 11.24
N TYR A 74 7.45 -1.17 10.07
CA TYR A 74 8.17 -0.77 8.86
C TYR A 74 8.91 0.56 9.05
N TYR A 75 8.25 1.58 9.61
CA TYR A 75 8.86 2.89 9.78
C TYR A 75 9.97 2.90 10.84
N ILE A 76 9.84 2.08 11.88
CA ILE A 76 10.91 1.84 12.85
C ILE A 76 12.15 1.27 12.13
N ILE A 77 11.98 0.20 11.35
CA ILE A 77 13.08 -0.41 10.57
C ILE A 77 13.67 0.59 9.58
N TYR A 78 12.82 1.35 8.88
CA TYR A 78 13.26 2.35 7.91
C TYR A 78 14.09 3.47 8.58
N GLN A 79 13.71 3.92 9.78
CA GLN A 79 14.47 4.90 10.56
C GLN A 79 15.84 4.35 10.99
N TYR A 80 15.91 3.07 11.40
CA TYR A 80 17.17 2.42 11.74
C TYR A 80 18.11 2.27 10.54
N GLN A 81 17.56 1.97 9.36
CA GLN A 81 18.32 1.87 8.11
C GLN A 81 18.77 3.24 7.58
N ASN A 82 18.04 4.31 7.92
CA ASN A 82 18.27 5.66 7.42
C ASN A 82 18.34 6.69 8.58
N PRO A 83 19.31 6.57 9.50
CA PRO A 83 19.30 7.30 10.78
C PRO A 83 19.33 8.83 10.64
N ASN A 84 19.93 9.34 9.57
CA ASN A 84 20.07 10.78 9.34
C ASN A 84 18.99 11.37 8.42
N LEU A 85 18.10 10.54 7.87
CA LEU A 85 17.06 10.99 6.95
C LEU A 85 15.83 11.43 7.76
N LYS A 86 15.44 12.69 7.61
CA LYS A 86 14.16 13.19 8.12
C LYS A 86 13.07 12.85 7.11
N PHE A 87 12.01 12.17 7.54
CA PHE A 87 10.88 11.83 6.69
C PHE A 87 9.57 11.94 7.45
N LYS A 88 8.46 12.11 6.71
CA LYS A 88 7.10 12.01 7.23
C LYS A 88 6.60 10.59 7.02
N LYS A 89 5.97 9.99 8.04
CA LYS A 89 5.27 8.71 7.90
C LYS A 89 4.01 8.95 7.06
N ARG A 90 3.88 8.26 5.93
CA ARG A 90 2.80 8.40 4.95
C ARG A 90 2.16 7.04 4.71
N VAL A 91 0.83 7.02 4.65
CA VAL A 91 0.07 5.79 4.35
C VAL A 91 -0.79 6.02 3.13
N TYR A 92 -0.65 5.16 2.13
CA TYR A 92 -1.60 5.07 1.02
C TYR A 92 -2.67 4.05 1.40
N LEU A 93 -3.87 4.51 1.73
CA LEU A 93 -4.98 3.68 2.14
C LEU A 93 -5.93 3.44 0.96
N ALA A 94 -6.03 2.19 0.53
CA ALA A 94 -7.06 1.71 -0.40
C ALA A 94 -8.12 0.94 0.41
N THR A 95 -9.39 1.27 0.20
CA THR A 95 -10.51 0.58 0.85
C THR A 95 -11.75 0.63 -0.01
N ASP A 96 -12.57 -0.41 0.08
CA ASP A 96 -13.92 -0.49 -0.49
C ASP A 96 -14.99 0.08 0.45
N GLU A 97 -14.68 0.25 1.75
CA GLU A 97 -15.57 0.87 2.73
C GLU A 97 -15.09 2.29 3.12
N PRO A 98 -15.90 3.35 2.85
CA PRO A 98 -15.51 4.74 3.13
C PRO A 98 -15.33 5.10 4.61
N SER A 99 -15.97 4.37 5.53
CA SER A 99 -15.88 4.61 6.99
C SER A 99 -14.44 4.49 7.50
N VAL A 100 -13.65 3.59 6.90
CA VAL A 100 -12.25 3.33 7.27
C VAL A 100 -11.39 4.58 7.19
N PHE A 101 -11.64 5.48 6.22
CA PHE A 101 -10.91 6.73 6.13
C PHE A 101 -11.15 7.64 7.34
N LYS A 102 -12.39 7.70 7.85
CA LYS A 102 -12.73 8.50 9.03
C LYS A 102 -12.05 7.92 10.27
N ASP A 103 -12.12 6.60 10.44
CA ASP A 103 -11.52 5.89 11.57
C ASP A 103 -9.99 6.03 11.58
N ALA A 104 -9.34 5.90 10.43
CA ALA A 104 -7.90 6.03 10.30
C ALA A 104 -7.42 7.44 10.66
N ARG A 105 -8.11 8.47 10.15
CA ARG A 105 -7.75 9.87 10.46
C ARG A 105 -7.97 10.19 11.93
N ALA A 106 -9.11 9.80 12.51
CA ALA A 106 -9.40 10.05 13.91
C ALA A 106 -8.37 9.43 14.88
N LYS A 107 -7.71 8.34 14.49
CA LYS A 107 -6.74 7.63 15.33
C LYS A 107 -5.28 8.02 15.06
N TYR A 108 -4.93 8.49 13.87
CA TYR A 108 -3.53 8.58 13.41
C TYR A 108 -3.16 9.89 12.68
N GLU A 109 -4.12 10.80 12.44
CA GLU A 109 -3.87 12.14 11.92
C GLU A 109 -4.03 13.20 13.02
#